data_AF-A6G0I2-F1
#
_entry.id   AF-A6G0I2-F1
#
_cell.length_a   1.000
_cell.length_b   1.000
_cell.length_c   1.000
_cell.angle_alpha   90.00
_cell.angle_beta   90.00
_cell.angle_gamma   90.00
#
_symmetry.space_group_name_H-M   'P 1'
#
loop_
_entity.id
_entity.type
_entity.pdbx_description
1 polymer ?
#
loop_
_entity_poly.entity_id
_entity_poly.type
_entity_poly.pdbx_seq_one_letter_code
_entity_poly.pdbx_strand_id
1 'polypeptide(L)'
;MSTIELPPEPGAFPKSALFDGPYTAVPELPLGKWSVIANQRIYVLTIHGEKGGEVSAELNSGDVVDAKWDSKNQRLTFTRVVPNVVKQSWTGYVMAHDPDDPKMRMAGTFENIKPIVSPNASGWYATMNLEKK
;
A
#
# COMPACT_ATOMS: atom_id res chain seq x y z
N MET A 1 7.59 -19.21 -35.07
CA MET A 1 7.18 -19.75 -33.76
C MET A 1 6.66 -18.57 -32.96
N SER A 2 5.36 -18.52 -32.69
CA SER A 2 4.75 -17.40 -31.94
C SER A 2 4.78 -17.75 -30.46
N THR A 3 5.45 -16.94 -29.66
CA THR A 3 5.47 -17.07 -28.20
C THR A 3 4.09 -16.72 -27.67
N ILE A 4 3.41 -17.69 -27.05
CA ILE A 4 2.14 -17.46 -26.36
C ILE A 4 2.50 -16.85 -25.00
N GLU A 5 2.26 -15.56 -24.82
CA GLU A 5 2.31 -14.94 -23.50
C GLU A 5 1.14 -15.48 -22.67
N LEU A 6 1.46 -16.16 -21.57
CA LEU A 6 0.47 -16.57 -20.60
C LEU A 6 -0.09 -15.32 -19.92
N PRO A 7 -1.41 -15.26 -19.66
CA PRO A 7 -1.99 -14.14 -18.93
C PRO A 7 -1.37 -14.05 -17.52
N PRO A 8 -1.20 -12.84 -16.98
CA PRO A 8 -0.65 -12.67 -15.63
C PRO A 8 -1.54 -13.40 -14.61
N GLU A 9 -0.91 -14.09 -13.66
CA GLU A 9 -1.62 -14.81 -12.60
C GLU A 9 -2.55 -13.84 -11.83
N PRO A 10 -3.78 -14.27 -11.47
CA PRO A 10 -4.67 -13.48 -10.63
C PRO A 10 -3.97 -13.13 -9.31
N GLY A 11 -3.69 -11.85 -9.08
CA GLY A 11 -3.00 -11.36 -7.88
C GLY A 11 -1.55 -10.94 -8.08
N ALA A 12 -0.98 -11.10 -9.27
CA ALA A 12 0.31 -10.50 -9.60
C ALA A 12 0.13 -8.98 -9.82
N PHE A 13 0.47 -8.16 -8.82
CA PHE A 13 0.79 -6.76 -9.10
C PHE A 13 1.93 -6.73 -10.12
N PRO A 14 1.85 -5.91 -11.18
CA PRO A 14 2.95 -5.82 -12.13
C PRO A 14 4.22 -5.43 -11.36
N LYS A 15 5.30 -6.20 -11.53
CA LYS A 15 6.62 -5.92 -10.93
C LYS A 15 7.11 -4.50 -11.26
N SER A 16 6.55 -3.92 -12.31
CA SER A 16 6.58 -2.51 -12.65
C SER A 16 5.22 -2.14 -13.25
N ALA A 17 4.38 -1.38 -12.55
CA ALA A 17 3.39 -0.59 -13.25
C ALA A 17 4.17 0.45 -14.08
N LEU A 18 4.35 0.18 -15.37
CA LEU A 18 4.91 1.17 -16.30
C LEU A 18 3.84 2.23 -16.47
N PHE A 19 4.01 3.34 -15.76
CA PHE A 19 3.22 4.53 -15.98
C PHE A 19 3.95 5.37 -17.05
N ASP A 20 3.30 5.63 -18.19
CA ASP A 20 3.85 6.48 -19.26
C ASP A 20 3.65 7.96 -18.91
N GLY A 21 4.71 8.70 -18.58
CA GLY A 21 4.65 10.10 -18.11
C GLY A 21 5.88 10.55 -17.29
N PRO A 22 5.97 11.83 -16.87
CA PRO A 22 7.07 12.37 -16.08
C PRO A 22 6.96 11.93 -14.61
N TYR A 23 6.98 10.63 -14.38
CA TYR A 23 6.81 10.08 -13.04
C TYR A 23 8.09 10.23 -12.22
N THR A 24 7.94 10.86 -11.06
CA THR A 24 9.02 11.02 -10.10
C THR A 24 8.97 9.94 -9.04
N ALA A 25 10.14 9.40 -8.72
CA ALA A 25 10.29 8.56 -7.54
C ALA A 25 9.86 9.36 -6.29
N VAL A 26 9.19 8.69 -5.35
CA VAL A 26 8.76 9.28 -4.08
C VAL A 26 9.79 8.89 -3.01
N PRO A 27 10.82 9.72 -2.74
CA PRO A 27 11.94 9.34 -1.87
C PRO A 27 11.53 9.26 -0.40
N GLU A 28 10.53 10.05 -0.01
CA GLU A 28 10.00 10.16 1.34
C GLU A 28 8.58 9.63 1.39
N LEU A 29 8.22 8.92 2.45
CA LEU A 29 6.86 8.44 2.63
C LEU A 29 5.91 9.64 2.79
N PRO A 30 4.86 9.77 1.96
CA PRO A 30 3.93 10.89 2.10
C PRO A 30 3.10 10.79 3.37
N LEU A 31 3.21 11.81 4.20
CA LEU A 31 2.50 11.91 5.48
C LEU A 31 1.07 12.44 5.26
N GLY A 32 0.16 12.03 6.14
CA GLY A 32 -1.23 12.47 6.11
C GLY A 32 -2.23 11.33 5.93
N LYS A 33 -3.44 11.68 5.49
CA LYS A 33 -4.58 10.76 5.41
C LYS A 33 -4.68 10.12 4.03
N TRP A 34 -4.61 8.81 4.02
CA TRP A 34 -4.81 7.96 2.86
C TRP A 34 -6.18 7.28 2.95
N SER A 35 -7.00 7.43 1.90
CA SER A 35 -8.21 6.63 1.75
C SER A 35 -7.81 5.27 1.17
N VAL A 36 -8.06 4.20 1.93
CA VAL A 36 -7.66 2.83 1.59
C VAL A 36 -8.90 2.02 1.23
N ILE A 37 -8.88 1.34 0.09
CA ILE A 37 -9.91 0.41 -0.35
C ILE A 37 -9.35 -1.01 -0.26
N ALA A 38 -9.96 -1.85 0.56
CA ALA A 38 -9.59 -3.26 0.71
C ALA A 38 -10.80 -4.10 1.12
N ASN A 39 -10.94 -5.30 0.58
CA ASN A 39 -12.09 -6.19 0.84
C ASN A 39 -13.46 -5.49 0.72
N GLN A 40 -13.63 -4.67 -0.33
CA GLN A 40 -14.86 -3.89 -0.58
C GLN A 40 -15.24 -2.91 0.55
N ARG A 41 -14.28 -2.56 1.42
CA ARG A 41 -14.44 -1.59 2.50
C ARG A 41 -13.48 -0.42 2.29
N ILE A 42 -13.88 0.73 2.81
CA ILE A 42 -13.07 1.95 2.82
C ILE A 42 -12.55 2.17 4.24
N TYR A 43 -11.25 2.38 4.35
CA TYR A 43 -10.53 2.71 5.56
C TYR A 43 -9.81 4.05 5.40
N VAL A 44 -9.38 4.61 6.53
CA VAL A 44 -8.51 5.79 6.57
C VAL A 44 -7.23 5.38 7.27
N LEU A 45 -6.11 5.44 6.54
CA LEU A 45 -4.76 5.27 7.07
C LEU A 45 -4.16 6.66 7.28
N THR A 46 -3.91 7.04 8.53
CA THR A 46 -3.20 8.29 8.83
C THR A 46 -1.72 7.96 9.09
N ILE A 47 -0.81 8.57 8.33
CA ILE A 47 0.63 8.45 8.53
C ILE A 47 1.12 9.73 9.21
N HIS A 48 1.65 9.63 10.42
CA HIS A 48 2.03 10.77 11.25
C HIS A 48 3.48 11.19 11.04
N GLY A 49 4.36 10.25 10.72
CA GLY A 49 5.78 10.52 10.55
C GLY A 49 6.59 9.27 10.21
N GLU A 50 7.79 9.51 9.72
CA GLU A 50 8.80 8.48 9.44
C GLU A 50 10.13 8.94 10.05
N LYS A 51 10.81 8.05 10.77
CA LYS A 51 12.12 8.32 11.37
C LYS A 51 13.00 7.08 11.30
N GLY A 52 14.03 7.13 10.46
CA GLY A 52 15.01 6.04 10.35
C GLY A 52 14.39 4.75 9.80
N GLY A 53 13.37 4.87 8.94
CA GLY A 53 12.61 3.76 8.36
C GLY A 53 11.45 3.28 9.22
N GLU A 54 11.33 3.71 10.48
CA GLU A 54 10.16 3.42 11.32
C GLU A 54 9.04 4.42 11.05
N VAL A 55 7.82 3.92 10.89
CA VAL A 55 6.65 4.73 10.55
C VAL A 55 5.67 4.73 11.72
N SER A 56 5.19 5.93 12.08
CA SER A 56 4.05 6.09 12.99
C SER A 56 2.78 6.27 12.15
N ALA A 57 1.82 5.36 12.29
CA ALA A 57 0.58 5.39 11.54
C ALA A 57 -0.58 4.77 12.35
N GLU A 58 -1.81 5.06 11.95
CA GLU A 58 -3.05 4.49 12.48
C GLU A 58 -4.00 4.14 11.34
N LEU A 59 -4.82 3.11 11.53
CA LEU A 59 -5.91 2.78 10.61
C LEU A 59 -7.23 2.89 11.38
N ASN A 60 -8.22 3.58 10.85
CA ASN A 60 -9.51 3.79 11.54
C ASN A 60 -10.32 2.51 11.87
N SER A 61 -9.81 1.33 11.53
CA SER A 61 -10.44 0.02 11.74
C SER A 61 -9.56 -0.95 12.53
N GLY A 62 -8.52 -0.48 13.20
CA GLY A 62 -7.63 -1.29 14.04
C GLY A 62 -6.25 -0.66 14.19
N ASP A 63 -5.49 -1.14 15.14
CA ASP A 63 -4.17 -0.57 15.41
C ASP A 63 -3.17 -0.97 14.33
N VAL A 64 -2.37 -0.01 13.89
CA VAL A 64 -1.21 -0.26 13.03
C VAL A 64 0.00 -0.41 13.94
N VAL A 65 0.75 -1.50 13.78
CA VAL A 65 1.97 -1.79 14.53
C VAL A 65 3.08 -2.20 13.56
N ASP A 66 4.33 -2.01 13.99
CA ASP A 66 5.52 -2.41 13.23
C ASP A 66 5.58 -1.83 11.81
N ALA A 67 5.09 -0.61 11.61
CA ALA A 67 5.10 0.04 10.30
C ALA A 67 6.52 0.48 9.91
N LYS A 68 6.93 0.17 8.68
CA LYS A 68 8.27 0.43 8.14
C LYS A 68 8.23 0.94 6.71
N TRP A 69 9.08 1.91 6.42
CA TRP A 69 9.29 2.47 5.09
C TRP A 69 10.65 2.04 4.53
N ASP A 70 10.62 1.54 3.31
CA ASP A 70 11.79 1.18 2.51
C ASP A 70 11.83 2.11 1.28
N SER A 71 12.51 3.24 1.43
CA SER A 71 12.60 4.29 0.40
C SER A 71 13.22 3.81 -0.90
N LYS A 72 14.16 2.85 -0.83
CA LYS A 72 14.80 2.27 -2.01
C LYS A 72 13.80 1.54 -2.90
N ASN A 73 12.83 0.87 -2.29
CA ASN A 73 11.81 0.09 -3.00
C ASN A 73 10.42 0.76 -2.99
N GLN A 74 10.32 1.99 -2.46
CA GLN A 74 9.07 2.72 -2.27
C GLN A 74 7.98 1.90 -1.57
N ARG A 75 8.39 1.13 -0.56
CA ARG A 75 7.55 0.10 0.04
C ARG A 75 7.24 0.42 1.50
N LEU A 76 5.95 0.51 1.81
CA LEU A 76 5.41 0.57 3.16
C LEU A 76 4.96 -0.83 3.58
N THR A 77 5.45 -1.32 4.71
CA THR A 77 4.97 -2.56 5.33
C THR A 77 4.45 -2.27 6.72
N PHE A 78 3.33 -2.87 7.13
CA PHE A 78 2.84 -2.74 8.49
C PHE A 78 1.99 -3.94 8.90
N THR A 79 1.82 -4.14 10.21
CA THR A 79 0.87 -5.10 10.75
C THR A 79 -0.37 -4.38 11.23
N ARG A 80 -1.54 -4.81 10.77
CA ARG A 80 -2.82 -4.36 11.33
C ARG A 80 -3.29 -5.37 12.38
N VAL A 81 -3.63 -4.88 13.56
CA VAL A 81 -4.23 -5.67 14.63
C VAL A 81 -5.71 -5.29 14.75
N VAL A 82 -6.58 -6.23 14.40
CA VAL A 82 -8.02 -6.08 14.65
C VAL A 82 -8.34 -6.79 15.98
N PRO A 83 -8.91 -6.09 16.98
CA PRO A 83 -9.25 -6.69 18.26
C PRO A 83 -10.06 -7.97 18.08
N ASN A 84 -9.65 -9.06 18.74
CA ASN A 84 -10.33 -10.36 18.79
C ASN A 84 -10.51 -11.10 17.44
N VAL A 85 -9.85 -10.66 16.37
CA VAL A 85 -10.16 -11.17 15.03
C VAL A 85 -8.93 -11.72 14.32
N VAL A 86 -8.03 -10.87 13.81
CA VAL A 86 -6.93 -11.31 12.95
C VAL A 86 -5.76 -10.31 13.01
N LYS A 87 -4.53 -10.83 12.97
CA LYS A 87 -3.34 -10.04 12.62
C LYS A 87 -3.13 -10.12 11.11
N GLN A 88 -3.02 -8.99 10.45
CA GLN A 88 -2.83 -8.91 9.00
C GLN A 88 -1.51 -8.23 8.69
N SER A 89 -0.70 -8.82 7.82
CA SER A 89 0.48 -8.16 7.25
C SER A 89 0.06 -7.42 6.00
N TRP A 90 0.41 -6.15 5.88
CA TRP A 90 0.12 -5.31 4.74
C TRP A 90 1.41 -4.86 4.10
N THR A 91 1.49 -4.97 2.77
CA THR A 91 2.58 -4.43 1.97
C THR A 91 1.98 -3.53 0.89
N GLY A 92 2.47 -2.30 0.79
CA GLY A 92 2.05 -1.32 -0.20
C GLY A 92 3.24 -0.67 -0.87
N TYR A 93 3.13 -0.44 -2.17
CA TYR A 93 4.11 0.28 -2.97
C TYR A 93 3.54 1.63 -3.34
N VAL A 94 4.24 2.69 -2.98
CA VAL A 94 3.89 4.05 -3.43
C VAL A 94 4.20 4.11 -4.92
N MET A 95 3.19 4.51 -5.70
CA MET A 95 3.36 4.69 -7.13
C MET A 95 4.15 5.97 -7.38
N ALA A 96 4.96 5.95 -8.43
CA ALA A 96 5.63 7.14 -8.89
C ALA A 96 4.58 8.23 -9.21
N HIS A 97 4.96 9.47 -8.94
CA HIS A 97 4.02 10.59 -8.88
C HIS A 97 4.23 11.54 -10.06
N ASP A 98 3.14 11.87 -10.75
CA ASP A 98 3.09 12.98 -11.70
C ASP A 98 2.90 14.28 -10.90
N PRO A 99 3.83 15.25 -10.98
CA PRO A 99 3.74 16.52 -10.26
C PRO A 99 2.45 17.32 -10.52
N ASP A 100 1.79 17.12 -11.66
CA ASP A 100 0.54 17.79 -12.02
C ASP A 100 -0.70 17.07 -11.49
N ASP A 101 -0.57 15.83 -11.01
CA ASP A 101 -1.66 15.08 -10.42
C ASP A 101 -1.87 15.51 -8.96
N PRO A 102 -3.06 15.94 -8.54
CA PRO A 102 -3.31 16.29 -7.15
C PRO A 102 -3.38 15.06 -6.23
N LYS A 103 -3.06 13.85 -6.70
CA LYS A 103 -3.17 12.61 -5.94
C LYS A 103 -1.89 11.79 -5.94
N MET A 104 -1.56 11.28 -4.76
CA MET A 104 -0.65 10.15 -4.62
C MET A 104 -1.42 8.84 -4.52
N ARG A 105 -0.79 7.76 -4.98
CA ARG A 105 -1.39 6.43 -5.04
C ARG A 105 -0.44 5.42 -4.42
N MET A 106 -0.99 4.46 -3.73
CA MET A 106 -0.27 3.32 -3.16
C MET A 106 -1.11 2.07 -3.38
N ALA A 107 -0.48 0.94 -3.67
CA ALA A 107 -1.22 -0.31 -3.81
C ALA A 107 -0.36 -1.50 -3.40
N GLY A 108 -1.01 -2.58 -3.01
CA GLY A 108 -0.30 -3.82 -2.76
C GLY A 108 -1.22 -4.89 -2.21
N THR A 109 -0.69 -5.76 -1.37
CA THR A 109 -1.38 -6.94 -0.88
C THR A 109 -1.45 -6.93 0.65
N PHE A 110 -2.38 -7.70 1.20
CA PHE A 110 -2.34 -8.08 2.60
C PHE A 110 -2.53 -9.59 2.75
N GLU A 111 -2.01 -10.14 3.85
CA GLU A 111 -2.07 -11.55 4.21
C GLU A 111 -2.47 -11.71 5.68
N ASN A 112 -3.22 -12.75 6.02
CA ASN A 112 -3.56 -13.07 7.41
C ASN A 112 -2.42 -13.88 8.06
N ILE A 113 -1.95 -13.48 9.24
CA ILE A 113 -0.74 -14.04 9.88
C ILE A 113 -1.01 -15.33 10.68
N LYS A 114 -2.27 -15.78 10.85
CA LYS A 114 -2.66 -17.01 11.61
C LYS A 114 -3.92 -17.70 11.05
N PRO A 115 -4.16 -19.01 11.33
CA PRO A 115 -4.85 -19.90 10.41
C PRO A 115 -6.37 -19.76 10.51
N ILE A 116 -6.96 -19.02 9.59
CA ILE A 116 -8.38 -19.15 9.26
C ILE A 116 -8.41 -19.72 7.84
N VAL A 117 -8.54 -21.04 7.74
CA VAL A 117 -9.16 -21.92 6.70
C VAL A 117 -9.11 -21.55 5.20
N SER A 118 -8.53 -20.43 4.78
CA SER A 118 -8.46 -19.98 3.39
C SER A 118 -7.33 -18.94 3.24
N PRO A 119 -6.36 -19.16 2.34
CA PRO A 119 -5.31 -18.18 2.02
C PRO A 119 -5.89 -17.07 1.16
N ASN A 120 -6.72 -16.20 1.74
CA ASN A 120 -7.26 -15.06 1.00
C ASN A 120 -6.31 -13.88 1.21
N ALA A 121 -5.20 -13.89 0.47
CA ALA A 121 -4.49 -12.66 0.16
C ALA A 121 -5.41 -11.84 -0.75
N SER A 122 -5.69 -10.58 -0.39
CA SER A 122 -6.40 -9.66 -1.28
C SER A 122 -5.55 -8.43 -1.55
N GLY A 123 -5.74 -7.85 -2.73
CA GLY A 123 -5.19 -6.55 -3.06
C GLY A 123 -5.85 -5.43 -2.25
N TRP A 124 -5.12 -4.35 -2.08
CA TRP A 124 -5.64 -3.07 -1.59
C TRP A 124 -5.05 -1.92 -2.41
N TYR A 125 -5.77 -0.81 -2.40
CA TYR A 125 -5.40 0.40 -3.10
C TYR A 125 -5.65 1.59 -2.18
N ALA A 126 -4.78 2.59 -2.20
CA ALA A 126 -4.93 3.78 -1.41
C ALA A 126 -4.60 5.05 -2.19
N THR A 127 -5.31 6.12 -1.85
CA THR A 127 -5.10 7.45 -2.43
C THR A 127 -4.99 8.50 -1.35
N MET A 128 -4.09 9.45 -1.55
CA MET A 128 -3.98 10.66 -0.75
C MET A 128 -4.12 11.86 -1.68
N ASN A 129 -4.96 12.83 -1.32
CA ASN A 129 -4.98 14.11 -2.01
C ASN A 129 -3.82 14.96 -1.49
N LEU A 130 -3.05 15.51 -2.41
CA LEU A 130 -2.11 16.57 -2.10
C LEU A 130 -2.90 17.87 -2.03
N GLU A 131 -2.90 18.50 -0.86
CA GLU A 131 -3.34 19.88 -0.80
C GLU A 131 -2.40 20.69 -1.70
N LYS A 132 -2.97 21.42 -2.67
CA LYS A 132 -2.20 22.38 -3.47
C LYS A 132 -1.61 23.39 -2.49
N LYS A 133 -0.29 23.36 -2.31
CA LYS A 133 0.45 24.40 -1.61
C LYS A 133 0.34 25.72 -2.38
#